data_AF-A0A940SY03-F1
#
_entry.id   AF-A0A940SY03-F1
#
_cell.length_a   1.000
_cell.length_b   1.000
_cell.length_c   1.000
_cell.angle_alpha   90.00
_cell.angle_beta   90.00
_cell.angle_gamma   90.00
#
_symmetry.space_group_name_H-M   'P 1'
#
loop_
_entity.id
_entity.type
_entity.pdbx_description
1 polymer ?
#
loop_
_entity_poly.entity_id
_entity_poly.type
_entity_poly.pdbx_seq_one_letter_code
_entity_poly.pdbx_strand_id
1 'polypeptide(L)'
;MRNIVNQLEKFTVLRTIFYLAFGILILMNPQLVFKSVIYIIAGYLAILGLINLFQAIRESKNESLFGYEFITGVMLLLFALIVLIFAKAIVSFLPIMLGILIVLNGLMQLSNASGGIKEVNPRYRISIYVYCGLLVAAGILLIFNPFKTVLVVFRIFGGILVFMGISELAHFFLQKKVN
;
A
#
# COMPACT_ATOMS: atom_id res chain seq x y z
N MET A 1 -16.92 33.82 11.37
CA MET A 1 -16.85 32.50 12.05
C MET A 1 -17.74 31.43 11.38
N ARG A 2 -19.02 31.69 11.04
CA ARG A 2 -19.91 30.70 10.37
C ARG A 2 -19.37 30.06 9.06
N ASN A 3 -18.67 30.81 8.23
CA ASN A 3 -18.06 30.26 7.01
C ASN A 3 -16.93 29.25 7.27
N ILE A 4 -16.21 29.37 8.38
CA ILE A 4 -15.13 28.43 8.73
C ILE A 4 -15.75 27.12 9.22
N VAL A 5 -16.80 27.20 10.05
CA VAL A 5 -17.53 26.03 10.58
C VAL A 5 -18.17 25.22 9.45
N ASN A 6 -18.87 25.86 8.51
CA ASN A 6 -19.50 25.17 7.38
C ASN A 6 -18.49 24.52 6.42
N GLN A 7 -17.29 25.10 6.29
CA GLN A 7 -16.22 24.46 5.52
C GLN A 7 -15.67 23.23 6.24
N LEU A 8 -15.42 23.33 7.55
CA LEU A 8 -14.96 22.20 8.36
C LEU A 8 -15.96 21.04 8.33
N GLU A 9 -17.27 21.30 8.42
CA GLU A 9 -18.30 20.26 8.32
C GLU A 9 -18.29 19.55 6.95
N LYS A 10 -18.14 20.30 5.85
CA LYS A 10 -18.01 19.70 4.51
C LYS A 10 -16.77 18.83 4.40
N PHE A 11 -15.63 19.27 4.94
CA PHE A 11 -14.40 18.49 4.94
C PHE A 11 -14.54 17.19 5.77
N THR A 12 -15.21 17.24 6.93
CA THR A 12 -15.48 16.06 7.78
C THR A 12 -16.38 15.05 7.09
N VAL A 13 -17.49 15.49 6.48
CA VAL A 13 -18.40 14.60 5.76
C VAL A 13 -17.71 13.96 4.56
N LEU A 14 -16.97 14.76 3.78
CA LEU A 14 -16.22 14.26 2.62
C LEU A 14 -15.17 13.22 3.05
N ARG A 15 -14.40 13.51 4.10
CA ARG A 15 -13.39 12.60 4.65
C ARG A 15 -14.01 11.28 5.10
N THR A 16 -15.16 11.34 5.76
CA THR A 16 -15.86 10.15 6.24
C THR A 16 -16.38 9.28 5.09
N ILE A 17 -16.96 9.90 4.06
CA ILE A 17 -17.38 9.18 2.84
C ILE A 17 -16.17 8.50 2.19
N PHE A 18 -15.02 9.19 2.12
CA PHE A 18 -13.79 8.60 1.61
C PHE A 18 -13.33 7.39 2.43
N TYR A 19 -13.27 7.49 3.75
CA TYR A 19 -12.84 6.38 4.61
C TYR A 19 -13.74 5.15 4.48
N LEU A 20 -15.07 5.36 4.46
CA LEU A 20 -16.01 4.25 4.27
C LEU A 20 -15.92 3.66 2.86
N ALA A 21 -15.91 4.48 1.82
CA ALA A 21 -15.87 4.01 0.44
C ALA A 21 -14.60 3.23 0.16
N PHE A 22 -13.42 3.79 0.50
CA PHE A 22 -12.15 3.09 0.32
C PHE A 22 -12.03 1.87 1.25
N GLY A 23 -12.45 1.98 2.50
CA GLY A 23 -12.42 0.87 3.46
C GLY A 23 -13.24 -0.33 2.98
N ILE A 24 -14.48 -0.11 2.53
CA ILE A 24 -15.36 -1.15 1.98
C ILE A 24 -14.76 -1.74 0.70
N LEU A 25 -14.30 -0.89 -0.22
CA LEU A 25 -13.71 -1.33 -1.49
C LEU A 25 -12.48 -2.23 -1.26
N ILE A 26 -11.62 -1.87 -0.30
CA ILE A 26 -10.47 -2.68 0.12
C ILE A 26 -10.91 -4.01 0.75
N LEU A 27 -11.92 -4.02 1.62
CA LEU A 27 -12.42 -5.24 2.27
C LEU A 27 -13.00 -6.23 1.26
N MET A 28 -13.82 -5.73 0.33
CA MET A 28 -14.46 -6.56 -0.71
C MET A 28 -13.42 -7.19 -1.63
N ASN A 29 -12.50 -6.39 -2.15
CA ASN A 29 -11.49 -6.90 -3.07
C ASN A 29 -10.17 -6.11 -3.01
N PRO A 30 -9.24 -6.48 -2.10
CA PRO A 30 -7.96 -5.79 -1.98
C PRO A 30 -7.10 -5.96 -3.24
N GLN A 31 -7.33 -7.03 -4.02
CA GLN A 31 -6.64 -7.24 -5.30
C GLN A 31 -7.06 -6.21 -6.35
N LEU A 32 -8.32 -5.77 -6.32
CA LEU A 32 -8.82 -4.77 -7.25
C LEU A 32 -8.08 -3.45 -7.03
N VAL A 33 -7.94 -3.00 -5.77
CA VAL A 33 -7.20 -1.79 -5.41
C VAL A 33 -5.76 -1.86 -5.90
N PHE A 34 -5.11 -2.99 -5.65
CA PHE A 34 -3.72 -3.19 -6.05
C PHE A 34 -3.56 -3.17 -7.58
N LYS A 35 -4.46 -3.83 -8.32
CA LYS A 35 -4.48 -3.76 -9.79
C LYS A 35 -4.76 -2.36 -10.30
N SER A 36 -5.67 -1.61 -9.67
CA SER A 36 -5.95 -0.23 -10.04
C SER A 36 -4.70 0.65 -9.94
N VAL A 37 -3.91 0.51 -8.86
CA VAL A 37 -2.64 1.25 -8.72
C VAL A 37 -1.67 0.90 -9.85
N ILE A 38 -1.51 -0.39 -10.17
CA ILE A 38 -0.64 -0.82 -11.28
C ILE A 38 -1.13 -0.23 -12.61
N TYR A 39 -2.42 -0.27 -12.89
CA TYR A 39 -2.99 0.26 -14.12
C TYR A 39 -2.85 1.77 -14.23
N ILE A 40 -2.99 2.51 -13.12
CA ILE A 40 -2.76 3.96 -13.11
C ILE A 40 -1.30 4.28 -13.44
N ILE A 41 -0.35 3.58 -12.81
CA ILE A 41 1.09 3.78 -13.07
C ILE A 41 1.43 3.43 -14.53
N ALA A 42 0.99 2.27 -15.01
CA ALA A 42 1.24 1.83 -16.38
C ALA A 42 0.56 2.75 -17.40
N GLY A 43 -0.67 3.18 -17.13
CA GLY A 43 -1.41 4.13 -17.96
C GLY A 43 -0.71 5.49 -18.05
N TYR A 44 -0.19 5.99 -16.92
CA TYR A 44 0.61 7.21 -16.90
C TYR A 44 1.88 7.07 -17.77
N LEU A 45 2.64 5.99 -17.60
CA LEU A 45 3.81 5.70 -18.43
C LEU A 45 3.46 5.59 -19.92
N ALA A 46 2.33 4.94 -20.23
CA ALA A 46 1.86 4.79 -21.59
C ALA A 46 1.48 6.13 -22.23
N ILE A 47 0.77 7.00 -21.50
CA ILE A 47 0.41 8.34 -21.96
C ILE A 47 1.69 9.16 -22.22
N LEU A 48 2.68 9.12 -21.32
CA LEU A 48 3.95 9.79 -21.55
C LEU A 48 4.69 9.24 -22.79
N GLY A 49 4.70 7.92 -22.98
CA GLY A 49 5.29 7.29 -24.15
C GLY A 49 4.61 7.73 -25.46
N LEU A 50 3.28 7.77 -25.47
CA LEU A 50 2.50 8.27 -26.61
C LEU A 50 2.77 9.74 -26.89
N ILE A 51 2.82 10.59 -25.87
CA ILE A 51 3.11 12.02 -26.02
C ILE A 51 4.49 12.23 -26.69
N ASN A 52 5.52 11.52 -26.24
CA ASN A 52 6.86 11.60 -26.83
C ASN A 52 6.89 11.09 -28.29
N LEU A 53 6.14 10.04 -28.61
CA LEU A 53 6.01 9.57 -30.00
C LEU A 53 5.30 10.59 -30.89
N PHE A 54 4.25 11.24 -30.39
CA PHE A 54 3.55 12.29 -31.13
C PHE A 54 4.44 13.51 -31.37
N GLN A 55 5.28 13.88 -30.39
CA GLN A 55 6.27 14.96 -30.55
C GLN A 55 7.33 14.56 -31.58
N ALA A 56 7.88 13.35 -31.49
CA ALA A 56 8.86 12.84 -32.44
C ALA A 56 8.36 12.87 -33.90
N ILE A 57 7.12 12.46 -34.17
CA ILE A 57 6.54 12.50 -35.53
C ILE A 57 6.31 13.95 -36.01
N ARG A 58 6.05 14.87 -35.07
CA ARG A 58 5.86 16.29 -35.39
C ARG A 58 7.19 16.98 -35.71
N GLU A 59 8.22 16.70 -34.92
CA GLU A 59 9.58 17.23 -35.10
C GLU A 59 10.30 16.58 -36.28
N SER A 60 9.97 15.33 -36.61
CA SER A 60 10.51 14.67 -37.79
C SER A 60 10.04 15.25 -39.12
N LYS A 61 9.10 16.21 -39.10
CA LYS A 61 8.84 17.05 -40.29
C LYS A 61 10.00 18.00 -40.58
N ASN A 62 10.86 18.27 -39.60
CA ASN A 62 12.02 19.16 -39.70
C ASN A 62 13.38 18.41 -39.59
N GLU A 63 13.46 17.25 -38.92
CA GLU A 63 14.68 16.41 -38.79
C GLU A 63 14.42 14.89 -38.91
N SER A 64 15.41 14.02 -38.62
CA SER A 64 15.27 12.57 -38.71
C SER A 64 14.23 12.01 -37.71
N LEU A 65 13.37 11.09 -38.17
CA LEU A 65 12.38 10.35 -37.37
C LEU A 65 12.96 9.61 -36.15
N PHE A 66 14.24 9.25 -36.18
CA PHE A 66 14.93 8.51 -35.11
C PHE A 66 15.60 9.43 -34.09
N GLY A 67 14.92 10.53 -33.73
CA GLY A 67 15.38 11.44 -32.70
C GLY A 67 15.30 10.84 -31.29
N TYR A 68 15.92 11.54 -30.33
CA TYR A 68 15.92 11.17 -28.90
C TYR A 68 14.50 10.95 -28.34
N GLU A 69 13.53 11.74 -28.77
CA GLU A 69 12.12 11.64 -28.37
C GLU A 69 11.46 10.33 -28.81
N PHE A 70 11.77 9.86 -30.02
CA PHE A 70 11.24 8.60 -30.54
C PHE A 70 11.71 7.42 -29.69
N ILE A 71 13.02 7.36 -29.41
CA ILE A 71 13.63 6.30 -28.58
C ILE A 71 13.04 6.34 -27.17
N THR A 72 12.90 7.54 -26.59
CA THR A 72 12.33 7.72 -25.24
C THR A 72 10.88 7.27 -25.19
N GLY A 73 10.07 7.63 -26.19
CA GLY A 73 8.68 7.21 -26.30
C GLY A 73 8.51 5.69 -26.40
N VAL A 74 9.30 5.03 -27.26
CA VAL A 74 9.31 3.56 -27.37
C VAL A 74 9.74 2.92 -26.05
N MET A 75 10.80 3.42 -25.41
CA MET A 75 11.26 2.90 -24.13
C MET A 75 10.18 3.02 -23.05
N LEU A 76 9.48 4.16 -22.96
CA LEU A 76 8.41 4.37 -21.99
C LEU A 76 7.23 3.39 -22.20
N LEU A 77 6.85 3.11 -23.45
CA LEU A 77 5.83 2.12 -23.76
C LEU A 77 6.27 0.70 -23.39
N LEU A 78 7.52 0.34 -23.68
CA LEU A 78 8.10 -0.94 -23.26
C LEU A 78 8.10 -1.06 -21.74
N PHE A 79 8.49 -0.01 -21.02
CA PHE A 79 8.44 0.02 -19.56
C PHE A 79 7.01 -0.14 -19.03
N ALA A 80 6.02 0.53 -19.63
CA ALA A 80 4.61 0.36 -19.26
C ALA A 80 4.16 -1.11 -19.40
N LEU A 81 4.53 -1.76 -20.50
CA LEU A 81 4.24 -3.18 -20.75
C LEU A 81 4.94 -4.09 -19.74
N ILE A 82 6.23 -3.85 -19.48
CA ILE A 82 7.01 -4.59 -18.48
C ILE A 82 6.36 -4.46 -17.10
N VAL A 83 5.95 -3.26 -16.70
CA VAL A 83 5.25 -3.04 -15.43
C VAL A 83 3.95 -3.84 -15.40
N LEU A 84 3.13 -3.86 -16.45
CA LEU A 84 1.89 -4.65 -16.45
C LEU A 84 2.12 -6.16 -16.29
N ILE A 85 3.16 -6.70 -16.93
CA ILE A 85 3.47 -8.14 -16.92
C ILE A 85 4.16 -8.54 -15.60
N PHE A 86 5.14 -7.74 -15.17
CA PHE A 86 6.04 -8.08 -14.06
C PHE A 86 5.71 -7.36 -12.75
N ALA A 87 4.70 -6.49 -12.69
CA ALA A 87 4.34 -5.76 -11.45
C ALA A 87 4.16 -6.69 -10.26
N LYS A 88 3.53 -7.86 -10.45
CA LYS A 88 3.34 -8.83 -9.37
C LYS A 88 4.68 -9.33 -8.82
N ALA A 89 5.64 -9.63 -9.70
CA ALA A 89 6.98 -10.07 -9.30
C ALA A 89 7.75 -8.95 -8.60
N ILE A 90 7.77 -7.76 -9.20
CA ILE A 90 8.48 -6.57 -8.67
C ILE A 90 7.96 -6.24 -7.27
N VAL A 91 6.65 -6.14 -7.09
CA VAL A 91 6.07 -5.75 -5.81
C VAL A 91 6.11 -6.89 -4.78
N SER A 92 6.22 -8.16 -5.21
CA SER A 92 6.41 -9.28 -4.29
C SER A 92 7.83 -9.38 -3.72
N PHE A 93 8.81 -8.74 -4.36
CA PHE A 93 10.20 -8.77 -3.91
C PHE A 93 10.37 -8.08 -2.54
N LEU A 94 9.73 -6.92 -2.35
CA LEU A 94 9.80 -6.16 -1.09
C LEU A 94 9.29 -6.97 0.12
N PRO A 95 8.08 -7.57 0.09
CA PRO A 95 7.60 -8.43 1.17
C PRO A 95 8.51 -9.64 1.46
N ILE A 96 9.15 -10.22 0.46
CA ILE A 96 10.09 -11.34 0.67
C ILE A 96 11.30 -10.85 1.46
N MET A 97 11.91 -9.74 1.05
CA MET A 97 13.03 -9.14 1.76
C MET A 97 12.65 -8.79 3.21
N LEU A 98 11.49 -8.15 3.40
CA LEU A 98 10.95 -7.86 4.72
C LEU A 98 10.69 -9.13 5.54
N GLY A 99 10.16 -10.18 4.92
CA GLY A 99 9.91 -11.47 5.56
C GLY A 99 11.20 -12.09 6.11
N ILE A 100 12.28 -12.09 5.32
CA ILE A 100 13.59 -12.57 5.76
C ILE A 100 14.09 -11.75 6.95
N LEU A 101 14.04 -10.42 6.88
CA LEU A 101 14.45 -9.54 7.97
C LEU A 101 13.62 -9.78 9.24
N ILE A 102 12.32 -10.00 9.11
CA ILE A 102 11.42 -10.27 10.23
C ILE A 102 11.74 -11.62 10.88
N VAL A 103 12.01 -12.67 10.08
CA VAL A 103 12.43 -13.97 10.62
C VAL A 103 13.74 -13.83 11.39
N LEU A 104 14.73 -13.15 10.82
CA LEU A 104 16.02 -12.92 11.49
C LEU A 104 15.84 -12.17 12.81
N ASN A 105 15.06 -11.09 12.82
CA ASN A 105 14.74 -10.34 14.03
C ASN A 105 13.98 -11.19 15.07
N GLY A 106 13.06 -12.04 14.63
CA GLY A 106 12.31 -12.95 15.50
C GLY A 106 13.23 -13.98 16.16
N LEU A 107 14.16 -14.56 15.40
CA LEU A 107 15.16 -15.51 15.90
C LEU A 107 16.17 -14.85 16.85
N MET A 108 16.65 -13.64 16.54
CA MET A 108 17.53 -12.88 17.42
C MET A 108 16.87 -12.55 18.76
N GLN A 109 15.61 -12.10 18.74
CA GLN A 109 14.86 -11.84 19.97
C GLN A 109 14.61 -13.11 20.78
N LEU A 110 14.35 -14.24 20.11
CA LEU A 110 14.19 -15.53 20.78
C LEU A 110 15.50 -15.98 21.47
N SER A 111 16.63 -15.80 20.80
CA SER A 111 17.97 -16.08 21.37
C SER A 111 18.25 -15.18 22.58
N ASN A 112 18.03 -13.87 22.46
CA ASN A 112 18.23 -12.92 23.55
C ASN A 112 17.31 -13.20 24.75
N ALA A 113 16.05 -13.59 24.50
CA ALA A 113 15.10 -13.97 25.53
C ALA A 113 15.53 -15.21 26.31
N SER A 114 16.20 -16.16 25.64
CA SER A 114 16.73 -17.37 26.27
C SER A 114 18.01 -17.11 27.08
N GLY A 115 18.84 -16.14 26.68
CA GLY A 115 20.13 -15.85 27.31
C GLY A 115 20.10 -14.85 28.49
N GLY A 116 19.17 -13.89 28.50
CA GLY A 116 19.26 -12.71 29.40
C GLY A 116 18.24 -12.62 30.55
N ILE A 117 17.30 -13.54 30.66
CA ILE A 117 16.12 -13.33 31.53
C ILE A 117 16.16 -14.25 32.74
N LYS A 118 17.12 -14.12 33.66
CA LYS A 118 17.05 -14.83 34.96
C LYS A 118 16.13 -14.13 35.98
N GLU A 119 15.77 -12.86 35.77
CA GLU A 119 15.06 -12.05 36.78
C GLU A 119 13.67 -11.54 36.38
N VAL A 120 13.19 -11.80 35.15
CA VAL A 120 11.88 -11.27 34.74
C VAL A 120 10.76 -12.26 35.03
N ASN A 121 9.74 -11.74 35.72
CA ASN A 121 8.51 -12.41 36.14
C ASN A 121 8.01 -13.44 35.09
N PRO A 122 7.64 -14.68 35.48
CA PRO A 122 7.32 -15.77 34.55
C PRO A 122 6.20 -15.42 33.54
N ARG A 123 5.28 -14.51 33.90
CA ARG A 123 4.22 -14.02 33.02
C ARG A 123 4.73 -13.21 31.83
N TYR A 124 5.85 -12.49 31.98
CA TYR A 124 6.45 -11.69 30.89
C TYR A 124 7.28 -12.56 29.93
N ARG A 125 7.91 -13.64 30.45
CA ARG A 125 8.62 -14.63 29.61
C ARG A 125 7.69 -15.26 28.58
N ILE A 126 6.49 -15.70 28.97
CA ILE A 126 5.51 -16.31 28.06
C ILE A 126 5.12 -15.33 26.94
N SER A 127 4.87 -14.06 27.28
CA SER A 127 4.50 -13.03 26.30
C SER A 127 5.59 -12.81 25.23
N ILE A 128 6.87 -12.87 25.62
CA ILE A 128 7.99 -12.74 24.70
C ILE A 128 8.09 -13.94 23.75
N TYR A 129 7.93 -15.17 24.24
CA TYR A 129 7.95 -16.36 23.39
C TYR A 129 6.82 -16.35 22.37
N VAL A 130 5.61 -15.96 22.78
CA VAL A 130 4.46 -15.82 21.89
C VAL A 130 4.72 -14.74 20.82
N TYR A 131 5.26 -13.59 21.22
CA TYR A 131 5.61 -12.51 20.29
C TYR A 131 6.67 -12.93 19.27
N CYS A 132 7.75 -13.58 19.71
CA CYS A 132 8.80 -14.08 18.82
C CYS A 132 8.25 -15.14 17.86
N GLY A 133 7.40 -16.05 18.36
CA GLY A 133 6.73 -17.05 17.53
C GLY A 133 5.83 -16.42 16.46
N LEU A 134 5.06 -15.38 16.82
CA LEU A 134 4.24 -14.62 15.87
C LEU A 134 5.10 -13.91 14.82
N LEU A 135 6.23 -13.30 15.19
CA LEU A 135 7.14 -12.66 14.24
C LEU A 135 7.71 -13.67 13.25
N VAL A 136 8.23 -14.81 13.72
CA VAL A 136 8.79 -15.85 12.86
C VAL A 136 7.70 -16.40 11.93
N ALA A 137 6.49 -16.68 12.45
CA ALA A 137 5.37 -17.14 11.64
C ALA A 137 4.96 -16.11 10.57
N ALA A 138 4.88 -14.82 10.93
CA ALA A 138 4.56 -13.75 10.00
C ALA A 138 5.64 -13.60 8.91
N GLY A 139 6.92 -13.69 9.28
CA GLY A 139 8.04 -13.66 8.35
C GLY A 139 8.02 -14.84 7.37
N ILE A 140 7.74 -16.06 7.85
CA ILE A 140 7.57 -17.25 7.00
C ILE A 140 6.40 -17.08 6.03
N LEU A 141 5.25 -16.58 6.50
CA LEU A 141 4.09 -16.31 5.64
C LEU A 141 4.40 -15.28 4.54
N LEU A 142 5.23 -14.27 4.84
CA LEU A 142 5.71 -13.30 3.85
C LEU A 142 6.65 -13.93 2.82
N ILE A 143 7.52 -14.86 3.21
CA ILE A 143 8.46 -15.52 2.29
C ILE A 143 7.71 -16.47 1.34
N PHE A 144 6.84 -17.33 1.87
CA PHE A 144 6.15 -18.33 1.07
C PHE A 144 4.99 -17.77 0.26
N ASN A 145 4.30 -16.76 0.78
CA ASN A 145 3.12 -16.17 0.14
C ASN A 145 3.10 -14.63 0.25
N PRO A 146 4.13 -13.93 -0.28
CA PRO A 146 4.33 -12.49 -0.08
C PRO A 146 3.09 -11.69 -0.46
N PHE A 147 2.54 -11.97 -1.65
CA PHE A 147 1.41 -11.22 -2.17
C PHE A 147 0.14 -11.46 -1.36
N LYS A 148 -0.16 -12.73 -0.99
CA LYS A 148 -1.36 -13.02 -0.21
C LYS A 148 -1.28 -12.41 1.18
N THR A 149 -0.11 -12.47 1.82
CA THR A 149 0.12 -11.88 3.14
C THR A 149 -0.07 -10.37 3.12
N VAL A 150 0.44 -9.67 2.10
CA VAL A 150 0.18 -8.24 1.90
C VAL A 150 -1.32 -7.95 1.73
N LEU A 151 -2.05 -8.76 0.97
CA LEU A 151 -3.51 -8.58 0.81
C LEU A 151 -4.27 -8.73 2.13
N VAL A 152 -3.84 -9.64 3.01
CA VAL A 152 -4.43 -9.80 4.35
C VAL A 152 -4.19 -8.54 5.18
N VAL A 153 -2.96 -8.02 5.19
CA VAL A 153 -2.64 -6.76 5.87
C VAL A 153 -3.48 -5.61 5.30
N PHE A 154 -3.65 -5.57 3.97
CA PHE A 154 -4.50 -4.58 3.32
C PHE A 154 -5.97 -4.69 3.73
N ARG A 155 -6.50 -5.90 3.93
CA ARG A 155 -7.86 -6.09 4.48
C ARG A 155 -7.98 -5.58 5.90
N ILE A 156 -6.99 -5.83 6.75
CA ILE A 156 -6.96 -5.28 8.11
C ILE A 156 -6.99 -3.74 8.03
N PHE A 157 -6.18 -3.15 7.16
CA PHE A 157 -6.18 -1.71 6.90
C PHE A 157 -7.55 -1.21 6.42
N GLY A 158 -8.22 -1.92 5.51
CA GLY A 158 -9.59 -1.61 5.09
C GLY A 158 -10.60 -1.66 6.23
N GLY A 159 -10.49 -2.65 7.13
CA GLY A 159 -11.31 -2.75 8.34
C GLY A 159 -11.09 -1.57 9.28
N ILE A 160 -9.83 -1.16 9.48
CA ILE A 160 -9.49 0.02 10.27
C ILE A 160 -10.08 1.29 9.65
N LEU A 161 -10.02 1.45 8.32
CA LEU A 161 -10.62 2.60 7.63
C LEU A 161 -12.14 2.65 7.82
N VAL A 162 -12.82 1.50 7.72
CA VAL A 162 -14.27 1.45 7.99
C VAL A 162 -14.57 1.85 9.44
N PHE A 163 -13.80 1.32 10.40
CA PHE A 163 -13.96 1.68 11.81
C PHE A 163 -13.73 3.18 12.04
N MET A 164 -12.70 3.77 11.43
CA MET A 164 -12.45 5.21 11.49
C MET A 164 -13.62 6.01 10.89
N GLY A 165 -14.14 5.61 9.74
CA GLY A 165 -15.31 6.24 9.12
C GLY A 165 -16.56 6.18 9.99
N ILE A 166 -16.84 5.03 10.61
CA ILE A 166 -17.98 4.88 11.55
C ILE A 166 -17.78 5.75 12.79
N SER A 167 -16.57 5.76 13.36
CA SER A 167 -16.23 6.59 14.52
C SER A 167 -16.45 8.08 14.23
N GLU A 168 -16.00 8.53 13.05
CA GLU A 168 -16.14 9.93 12.65
C GLU A 168 -17.60 10.33 12.40
N LEU A 169 -18.41 9.45 11.81
CA LEU A 169 -19.87 9.62 11.74
C LEU A 169 -20.49 9.74 13.12
N ALA A 170 -20.13 8.86 14.06
CA ALA A 170 -20.66 8.89 15.41
C ALA A 170 -20.33 10.22 16.11
N HIS A 171 -19.09 10.70 15.99
CA HIS A 171 -18.68 12.00 16.51
C HIS A 171 -19.45 13.17 15.89
N PHE A 172 -19.72 13.14 14.59
CA PHE A 172 -20.52 14.17 13.91
C PHE A 172 -21.95 14.23 14.44
N PHE A 173 -22.61 13.08 14.64
CA PHE A 173 -23.96 13.04 15.21
C PHE A 173 -24.00 13.49 16.67
N LEU A 174 -22.98 13.17 17.46
CA LEU A 174 -22.88 13.61 18.86
C LEU A 174 -22.66 15.13 18.95
N GLN A 175 -21.80 15.72 18.12
CA GLN A 175 -21.60 17.19 18.11
C GLN A 175 -22.88 17.93 17.69
N LYS A 176 -23.61 17.42 16.70
CA LYS A 176 -24.88 18.00 16.26
C LYS A 176 -26.01 17.85 17.27
N LYS A 177 -25.89 16.92 18.23
CA LYS A 177 -26.86 16.73 19.32
C LYS A 177 -26.55 17.60 20.55
N VAL A 178 -25.30 18.07 20.69
CA VAL A 178 -24.83 18.89 21.82
C VAL A 178 -24.92 20.40 21.53
N ASN A 179 -24.96 20.79 20.24
CA ASN A 179 -25.21 22.17 19.77
C ASN A 179 -26.67 22.37 19.36
#